data_AF-A0A7V9SZJ0-F1
#
_entry.id   AF-A0A7V9SZJ0-F1
#
_cell.length_a   1.000
_cell.length_b   1.000
_cell.length_c   1.000
_cell.angle_alpha   90.00
_cell.angle_beta   90.00
_cell.angle_gamma   90.00
#
_symmetry.space_group_name_H-M   'P 1'
#
loop_
_entity.id
_entity.type
_entity.pdbx_description
1 polymer ?
#
loop_
_entity_poly.entity_id
_entity_poly.type
_entity_poly.pdbx_seq_one_letter_code
_entity_poly.pdbx_strand_id
1 'polypeptide(L)'
;MRSASSSSGPQGTDAVTPGVRRFVVAFLLLVVGSSLIGVEAWPLTGWGFYSRTLSDRVQEWKVLTVDPAGAEHAIPWDRLPTAYRTTYRQLPELVTSSPAEQEQACRAWADAVRDLGERVAEVRVYWTDTQRHISGAPATQRRRLELTCARTA
;
A
#
# COMPACT_ATOMS: atom_id res chain seq x y z
N MET A 1 8.06 -35.35 -60.65
CA MET A 1 8.32 -33.89 -60.54
C MET A 1 7.01 -33.12 -60.75
N ARG A 2 6.44 -32.50 -59.71
CA ARG A 2 5.81 -31.18 -59.77
C ARG A 2 5.53 -30.66 -58.36
N SER A 3 5.89 -29.39 -58.21
CA SER A 3 6.23 -28.66 -56.99
C SER A 3 5.04 -28.22 -56.15
N ALA A 4 5.34 -27.96 -54.88
CA ALA A 4 4.49 -27.25 -53.91
C ALA A 4 4.14 -25.83 -54.39
N SER A 5 2.90 -25.40 -54.10
CA SER A 5 2.44 -24.03 -54.30
C SER A 5 2.42 -23.30 -52.96
N SER A 6 3.33 -22.32 -52.81
CA SER A 6 3.35 -21.37 -51.71
C SER A 6 2.22 -20.35 -51.90
N SER A 7 1.35 -20.18 -50.91
CA SER A 7 0.34 -19.13 -50.88
C SER A 7 0.99 -17.79 -50.48
N SER A 8 1.14 -16.88 -51.43
CA SER A 8 1.46 -15.47 -51.18
C SER A 8 0.16 -14.70 -50.90
N GLY A 9 0.01 -14.21 -49.66
CA GLY A 9 -1.06 -13.27 -49.31
C GLY A 9 -0.86 -11.92 -50.03
N PRO A 10 -1.94 -11.24 -50.45
CA PRO A 10 -1.81 -9.96 -51.12
C PRO A 10 -1.37 -8.88 -50.12
N GLN A 11 -0.14 -8.37 -50.28
CA GLN A 11 0.27 -7.10 -49.68
C GLN A 11 -0.33 -5.97 -50.52
N GLY A 12 -1.52 -5.51 -50.14
CA GLY A 12 -2.09 -4.28 -50.66
C GLY A 12 -1.39 -3.08 -50.04
N THR A 13 -0.50 -2.42 -50.79
CA THR A 13 -0.08 -1.06 -50.45
C THR A 13 -1.22 -0.11 -50.81
N ASP A 14 -2.21 -0.01 -49.92
CA ASP A 14 -3.23 1.03 -50.03
C ASP A 14 -2.53 2.39 -49.95
N ALA A 15 -2.48 3.07 -51.09
CA ALA A 15 -1.84 4.38 -51.21
C ALA A 15 -2.63 5.38 -50.35
N VAL A 16 -2.11 5.65 -49.15
CA VAL A 16 -2.70 6.59 -48.21
C VAL A 16 -2.83 7.96 -48.89
N THR A 17 -4.07 8.44 -49.01
CA THR A 17 -4.37 9.75 -49.62
C THR A 17 -3.53 10.84 -48.94
N PRO A 18 -2.86 11.74 -49.70
CA PRO A 18 -1.96 12.73 -49.13
C PRO A 18 -2.58 13.65 -48.08
N GLY A 19 -3.91 13.82 -48.09
CA GLY A 19 -4.67 14.51 -47.03
C GLY A 19 -4.61 13.80 -45.68
N VAL A 20 -4.76 12.47 -45.65
CA VAL A 20 -4.68 11.66 -44.43
C VAL A 20 -3.26 11.74 -43.85
N ARG A 21 -2.24 11.64 -44.71
CA ARG A 21 -0.84 11.78 -44.29
C ARG A 21 -0.56 13.14 -43.64
N ARG A 22 -1.06 14.24 -44.22
CA ARG A 22 -0.90 15.58 -43.64
C ARG A 22 -1.61 15.72 -42.31
N PHE A 23 -2.82 15.18 -42.18
CA PHE A 23 -3.56 15.17 -40.92
C PHE A 23 -2.82 14.41 -39.82
N VAL A 24 -2.34 13.20 -40.12
CA VAL A 24 -1.58 12.38 -39.15
C VAL A 24 -0.31 13.10 -38.71
N VAL A 25 0.44 13.69 -39.63
CA VAL A 25 1.65 14.45 -39.29
C VAL A 25 1.31 15.66 -38.41
N ALA A 26 0.26 16.42 -38.74
CA ALA A 26 -0.18 17.56 -37.94
C ALA A 26 -0.65 17.12 -36.53
N PHE A 27 -1.40 16.02 -36.43
CA PHE A 27 -1.84 15.44 -35.16
C PHE A 27 -0.65 14.99 -34.31
N LEU A 28 0.33 14.30 -34.91
CA LEU A 28 1.55 13.87 -34.20
C LEU A 28 2.38 15.05 -33.74
N LEU A 29 2.54 16.10 -34.56
CA LEU A 29 3.23 17.32 -34.17
C LEU A 29 2.50 18.05 -33.03
N LEU A 30 1.17 18.06 -33.02
CA LEU A 30 0.38 18.62 -31.93
C LEU A 30 0.57 17.83 -30.63
N VAL A 31 0.53 16.50 -30.69
CA VAL A 31 0.75 15.62 -29.53
C VAL A 31 2.16 15.78 -28.97
N VAL A 32 3.19 15.69 -29.82
CA VAL A 32 4.59 15.83 -29.42
C VAL A 32 4.87 17.25 -28.92
N GLY A 33 4.36 18.26 -29.62
CA GLY A 33 4.49 19.67 -29.20
C GLY A 33 3.83 19.93 -27.85
N SER A 34 2.61 19.43 -27.62
CA SER A 34 1.92 19.58 -26.33
C SER A 34 2.69 18.91 -25.19
N SER A 35 3.42 17.82 -25.48
CA SER A 35 4.26 17.13 -24.50
C SER A 35 5.54 17.89 -24.16
N LEU A 36 6.08 18.70 -25.08
CA LEU A 36 7.32 19.47 -24.89
C LEU A 36 7.09 20.84 -24.24
N ILE A 37 5.94 21.47 -24.46
CA ILE A 37 5.71 22.86 -24.05
C ILE A 37 5.14 22.93 -22.61
N GLY A 38 4.82 21.82 -21.95
CA GLY A 38 4.39 21.81 -20.54
C GLY A 38 3.17 22.71 -20.29
N VAL A 39 2.33 22.91 -21.31
CA VAL A 39 1.09 23.68 -21.19
C VAL A 39 0.08 22.77 -20.52
N GLU A 40 0.19 22.64 -19.20
CA GLU A 40 -0.76 21.99 -18.31
C GLU A 40 -2.02 22.86 -18.16
N ALA A 41 -2.60 23.30 -19.28
CA ALA A 41 -3.87 24.01 -19.30
C ALA A 41 -5.09 23.06 -19.24
N TRP A 42 -4.87 21.76 -19.03
CA TRP A 42 -5.95 20.77 -19.06
C TRP A 42 -5.78 19.65 -18.00
N PRO A 43 -6.79 19.41 -17.13
CA PRO A 43 -6.69 18.53 -15.96
C PRO A 43 -6.77 17.02 -16.26
N LEU A 44 -6.68 16.59 -17.53
CA LEU A 44 -7.02 15.22 -17.94
C LEU A 44 -5.87 14.38 -18.51
N THR A 45 -4.62 14.88 -18.49
CA THR A 45 -3.42 14.09 -18.84
C THR A 45 -2.36 14.17 -17.75
N GLY A 46 -2.76 13.95 -16.50
CA GLY A 46 -1.85 13.87 -15.35
C GLY A 46 -1.09 12.55 -15.27
N TRP A 47 -0.22 12.24 -16.23
CA TRP A 47 0.69 11.07 -16.11
C TRP A 47 1.71 11.26 -14.97
N GLY A 48 2.01 12.51 -14.60
CA GLY A 48 2.88 12.84 -13.46
C GLY A 48 2.21 12.86 -12.09
N PHE A 49 0.87 12.82 -12.00
CA PHE A 49 0.16 12.93 -10.73
C PHE A 49 -0.05 11.59 -10.00
N TYR A 50 -0.12 10.47 -10.74
CA TYR A 50 -0.31 9.15 -10.12
C TYR A 50 0.97 8.57 -9.48
N SER A 51 2.17 8.93 -9.96
CA SER A 51 3.41 8.44 -9.35
C SER A 51 3.79 9.18 -8.07
N ARG A 52 3.39 10.46 -7.93
CA ARG A 52 3.69 11.28 -6.75
C ARG A 52 2.70 11.12 -5.60
N THR A 53 1.59 10.41 -5.81
CA THR A 53 0.58 10.18 -4.76
C THR A 53 0.84 8.92 -3.94
N LEU A 54 1.72 8.01 -4.39
CA LEU A 54 2.34 7.03 -3.50
C LEU A 54 3.36 7.76 -2.62
N SER A 55 2.87 8.30 -1.50
CA SER A 55 3.71 8.83 -0.44
C SER A 55 4.71 7.78 0.01
N ASP A 56 6.00 8.12 -0.03
CA ASP A 56 7.10 7.37 0.56
C ASP A 56 6.98 7.23 2.10
N ARG A 57 6.00 7.91 2.70
CA ARG A 57 5.72 7.89 4.13
C ARG A 57 4.43 7.14 4.41
N VAL A 58 4.53 6.09 5.21
CA VAL A 58 3.40 5.28 5.69
C VAL A 58 3.26 5.51 7.19
N GLN A 59 2.08 5.97 7.59
CA GLN A 59 1.70 6.09 9.00
C GLN A 59 0.69 5.00 9.34
N GLU A 60 1.01 4.19 10.36
CA GLU A 60 0.19 3.05 10.72
C GLU A 60 0.25 2.76 12.22
N TRP A 61 -0.88 2.27 12.75
CA TRP A 61 -0.97 1.71 14.08
C TRP A 61 -0.39 0.29 14.12
N LYS A 62 0.38 -0.02 15.16
CA LYS A 62 0.86 -1.38 15.43
C LYS A 62 0.50 -1.80 16.85
N VAL A 63 0.00 -3.02 16.99
CA VAL A 63 -0.21 -3.66 18.29
C VAL A 63 0.75 -4.85 18.37
N LEU A 64 1.55 -4.89 19.42
CA LEU A 64 2.48 -5.96 19.70
C LEU A 64 2.18 -6.56 21.07
N THR A 65 2.39 -7.86 21.19
CA THR A 65 2.41 -8.56 22.48
C THR A 65 3.85 -8.64 22.97
N VAL A 66 4.06 -8.48 24.26
CA VAL A 66 5.36 -8.68 24.91
C VAL A 66 5.30 -9.98 25.68
N ASP A 67 6.27 -10.86 25.45
CA ASP A 67 6.37 -12.12 26.19
C ASP A 67 6.99 -11.90 27.59
N PRO A 68 6.99 -12.93 28.47
CA PRO A 68 7.59 -12.80 29.80
C PRO A 68 9.11 -12.55 29.80
N ALA A 69 9.80 -12.78 28.67
CA ALA A 69 11.22 -12.49 28.50
C ALA A 69 11.45 -11.03 28.01
N GLY A 70 10.38 -10.27 27.77
CA GLY A 70 10.43 -8.90 27.29
C GLY A 70 10.54 -8.76 25.78
N ALA A 71 10.43 -9.84 25.00
CA ALA A 71 10.49 -9.76 23.54
C ALA A 71 9.13 -9.36 22.96
N GLU A 72 9.16 -8.42 22.01
CA GLU A 72 7.96 -7.98 21.30
C GLU A 72 7.66 -8.88 20.10
N HIS A 73 6.43 -9.34 20.00
CA HIS A 73 5.92 -10.18 18.92
C HIS A 73 4.71 -9.51 18.27
N ALA A 74 4.61 -9.60 16.94
CA ALA A 74 3.43 -9.13 16.23
C ALA A 74 2.25 -10.05 16.50
N ILE A 75 1.06 -9.46 16.70
CA ILE A 75 -0.16 -10.25 16.84
C ILE A 75 -0.43 -10.99 15.52
N PRO A 76 -0.60 -12.33 15.53
CA PRO A 76 -0.89 -13.12 14.34
C PRO A 76 -2.38 -12.97 13.93
N TRP A 77 -2.74 -11.78 13.43
CA TRP A 77 -4.13 -11.42 13.07
C TRP A 77 -4.79 -12.39 12.07
N ASP A 78 -3.99 -13.05 11.24
CA ASP A 78 -4.43 -14.05 10.28
C ASP A 78 -4.94 -15.34 10.93
N ARG A 79 -4.33 -15.74 12.06
CA ARG A 79 -4.69 -16.92 12.85
C ARG A 79 -5.80 -16.65 13.87
N LEU A 80 -6.11 -15.38 14.15
CA LEU A 80 -7.20 -15.01 15.04
C LEU A 80 -8.58 -15.10 14.35
N PRO A 81 -9.67 -15.27 15.13
CA PRO A 81 -11.03 -15.19 14.62
C PRO A 81 -11.29 -13.88 13.85
N THR A 82 -12.18 -13.94 12.85
CA THR A 82 -12.49 -12.80 11.96
C THR A 82 -12.83 -11.51 12.69
N ALA A 83 -13.44 -11.61 13.88
CA ALA A 83 -13.79 -10.47 14.73
C ALA A 83 -12.57 -9.58 15.10
N TYR A 84 -11.36 -10.15 15.17
CA TYR A 84 -10.15 -9.43 15.53
C TYR A 84 -9.43 -8.79 14.34
N ARG A 85 -9.75 -9.20 13.10
CA ARG A 85 -9.02 -8.76 11.90
C ARG A 85 -9.18 -7.28 11.59
N THR A 86 -10.26 -6.66 12.04
CA THR A 86 -10.55 -5.23 11.82
C THR A 86 -10.28 -4.36 13.04
N THR A 87 -9.80 -4.94 14.14
CA THR A 87 -9.67 -4.19 15.40
C THR A 87 -8.65 -3.05 15.32
N TYR A 88 -7.67 -3.13 14.41
CA TYR A 88 -6.74 -2.04 14.14
C TYR A 88 -7.43 -0.71 13.77
N ARG A 89 -8.66 -0.75 13.24
CA ARG A 89 -9.45 0.45 12.90
C ARG A 89 -9.95 1.22 14.12
N GLN A 90 -10.09 0.54 15.26
CA GLN A 90 -10.60 1.10 16.51
C GLN A 90 -9.49 1.68 17.40
N LEU A 91 -8.22 1.47 17.04
CA LEU A 91 -7.07 1.92 17.82
C LEU A 91 -7.04 3.43 18.10
N PRO A 92 -7.35 4.33 17.13
CA PRO A 92 -7.38 5.77 17.41
C PRO A 92 -8.36 6.15 18.53
N GLU A 93 -9.50 5.49 18.59
CA GLU A 93 -10.53 5.75 19.61
C GLU A 93 -10.13 5.14 20.95
N LEU A 94 -9.62 3.90 20.92
CA LEU A 94 -9.18 3.17 22.12
C LEU A 94 -8.07 3.91 22.88
N VAL A 95 -7.06 4.46 22.20
CA VAL A 95 -5.97 5.17 22.90
C VAL A 95 -6.46 6.42 23.63
N THR A 96 -7.62 6.96 23.25
CA THR A 96 -8.27 8.11 23.92
C THR A 96 -9.39 7.71 24.87
N SER A 97 -9.75 6.42 24.93
CA SER A 97 -10.85 5.93 25.75
C SER A 97 -10.49 5.85 27.24
N SER A 98 -11.44 5.42 28.07
CA SER A 98 -11.17 5.26 29.50
C SER A 98 -10.13 4.14 29.76
N PRO A 99 -9.35 4.21 30.86
CA PRO A 99 -8.39 3.16 31.22
C PRO A 99 -9.04 1.77 31.34
N ALA A 100 -10.28 1.68 31.81
CA ALA A 100 -11.01 0.43 31.94
C ALA A 100 -11.30 -0.22 30.56
N GLU A 101 -11.69 0.59 29.57
CA GLU A 101 -11.92 0.12 28.19
C GLU A 101 -10.59 -0.27 27.52
N GLN A 102 -9.53 0.51 27.73
CA GLN A 102 -8.18 0.17 27.26
C GLN A 102 -7.72 -1.18 27.78
N GLU A 103 -7.86 -1.40 29.10
CA GLU A 103 -7.52 -2.69 29.72
C GLU A 103 -8.40 -3.83 29.21
N GLN A 104 -9.68 -3.60 28.96
CA GLN A 104 -10.59 -4.64 28.45
C GLN A 104 -10.19 -5.08 27.04
N ALA A 105 -9.90 -4.12 26.14
CA ALA A 105 -9.44 -4.42 24.79
C ALA A 105 -8.09 -5.13 24.79
N CYS A 106 -7.14 -4.64 25.60
CA CYS A 106 -5.83 -5.26 25.78
C CYS A 106 -5.94 -6.70 26.30
N ARG A 107 -6.81 -6.94 27.30
CA ARG A 107 -7.08 -8.29 27.80
C ARG A 107 -7.65 -9.19 26.71
N ALA A 108 -8.65 -8.72 25.97
CA ALA A 108 -9.26 -9.50 24.89
C ALA A 108 -8.26 -9.95 23.82
N TRP A 109 -7.29 -9.10 23.45
CA TRP A 109 -6.24 -9.48 22.50
C TRP A 109 -5.22 -10.42 23.12
N ALA A 110 -4.80 -10.16 24.35
CA ALA A 110 -3.85 -11.02 25.05
C ALA A 110 -4.42 -12.43 25.24
N ASP A 111 -5.70 -12.56 25.58
CA ASP A 111 -6.38 -13.84 25.72
C ASP A 111 -6.51 -14.56 24.38
N ALA A 112 -6.91 -13.85 23.31
CA ALA A 112 -7.01 -14.45 21.99
C ALA A 112 -5.64 -14.98 21.46
N VAL A 113 -4.54 -14.30 21.80
CA VAL A 113 -3.18 -14.78 21.46
C VAL A 113 -2.74 -15.93 22.37
N ARG A 114 -3.14 -15.94 23.64
CA ARG A 114 -2.90 -17.08 24.55
C ARG A 114 -3.66 -18.32 24.15
N ASP A 115 -4.86 -18.18 23.60
CA ASP A 115 -5.66 -19.29 23.07
C ASP A 115 -4.96 -19.97 21.88
N LEU A 116 -4.07 -19.27 21.19
CA LEU A 116 -3.17 -19.84 20.16
C LEU A 116 -1.94 -20.54 20.74
N GLY A 117 -1.76 -20.55 22.07
CA GLY A 117 -0.63 -21.15 22.78
C GLY A 117 0.56 -20.21 23.00
N GLU A 118 0.44 -18.92 22.67
CA GLU A 118 1.52 -17.95 22.82
C GLU A 118 1.53 -17.30 24.22
N ARG A 119 2.72 -16.98 24.75
CA ARG A 119 2.84 -16.36 26.07
C ARG A 119 2.82 -14.83 25.96
N VAL A 120 1.82 -14.21 26.57
CA VAL A 120 1.65 -12.75 26.57
C VAL A 120 1.68 -12.21 28.00
N ALA A 121 2.69 -11.40 28.32
CA ALA A 121 2.82 -10.65 29.56
C ALA A 121 2.22 -9.24 29.47
N GLU A 122 2.45 -8.55 28.35
CA GLU A 122 1.95 -7.19 28.11
C GLU A 122 1.45 -7.02 26.67
N VAL A 123 0.64 -5.98 26.46
CA VAL A 123 0.26 -5.51 25.13
C VAL A 123 0.70 -4.05 24.98
N ARG A 124 1.34 -3.75 23.85
CA ARG A 124 1.81 -2.40 23.51
C ARG A 124 1.23 -1.94 22.19
N VAL A 125 0.68 -0.73 22.18
CA VAL A 125 0.17 -0.06 20.98
C VAL A 125 1.10 1.08 20.62
N TYR A 126 1.49 1.11 19.35
CA TYR A 126 2.40 2.09 18.78
C TYR A 126 1.75 2.83 17.63
N TRP A 127 1.96 4.14 17.58
CA TRP A 127 1.87 4.89 16.34
C TRP A 127 3.21 4.83 15.62
N THR A 128 3.22 4.39 14.37
CA THR A 128 4.45 4.24 13.60
C THR A 128 4.43 5.09 12.34
N ASP A 129 5.58 5.68 12.05
CA ASP A 129 5.82 6.53 10.90
C ASP A 129 7.04 6.00 10.17
N THR A 130 6.80 5.39 9.01
CA THR A 130 7.80 4.69 8.22
C THR A 130 8.05 5.47 6.95
N GLN A 131 9.27 5.98 6.79
CA GLN A 131 9.74 6.58 5.56
C GLN A 131 10.51 5.53 4.75
N ARG A 132 9.97 5.18 3.58
CA ARG A 132 10.61 4.30 2.59
C ARG A 132 11.35 5.16 1.58
N HIS A 133 12.44 4.64 1.05
CA HIS A 133 13.21 5.31 0.01
C HIS A 133 13.11 4.50 -1.28
N ILE A 134 12.76 5.16 -2.39
CA ILE A 134 12.70 4.55 -3.72
C ILE A 134 14.07 3.99 -4.15
N SER A 135 15.16 4.58 -3.65
CA SER A 135 16.54 4.18 -3.96
C SER A 135 16.97 2.83 -3.37
N GLY A 136 16.11 2.14 -2.62
CA GLY A 136 16.44 0.89 -1.95
C GLY A 136 17.24 1.06 -0.64
N ALA A 137 17.44 2.31 -0.19
CA ALA A 137 17.99 2.57 1.13
C ALA A 137 17.05 2.00 2.22
N PRO A 138 17.59 1.58 3.39
CA PRO A 138 16.78 1.07 4.48
C PRO A 138 15.68 2.06 4.87
N ALA A 139 14.47 1.56 5.08
CA ALA A 139 13.37 2.40 5.55
C ALA A 139 13.70 2.95 6.95
N THR A 140 13.48 4.24 7.16
CA THR A 140 13.58 4.85 8.48
C THR A 140 12.23 4.72 9.17
N GLN A 141 12.19 4.00 10.28
CA GLN A 141 10.97 3.85 11.09
C GLN A 141 11.11 4.63 12.39
N ARG A 142 10.12 5.48 12.68
CA ARG A 142 9.91 6.06 14.01
C ARG A 142 8.68 5.43 14.63
N ARG A 143 8.76 5.07 15.91
CA ARG A 143 7.67 4.47 16.67
C ARG A 143 7.44 5.33 17.91
N ARG A 144 6.18 5.64 18.20
CA ARG A 144 5.75 6.30 19.43
C ARG A 144 4.85 5.33 20.18
N LEU A 145 5.18 5.07 21.43
CA LEU A 145 4.36 4.26 22.32
C LEU A 145 3.15 5.09 22.76
N GLU A 146 1.95 4.58 22.50
CA GLU A 146 0.69 5.28 22.80
C GLU A 146 -0.05 4.61 23.95
N LEU A 147 0.02 3.29 24.06
CA LEU A 147 -0.63 2.53 25.13
C LEU A 147 0.24 1.34 25.55
N THR A 148 0.32 1.10 26.85
CA THR A 148 0.86 -0.13 27.42
C THR A 148 -0.12 -0.67 28.44
N CYS A 149 -0.53 -1.91 28.24
CA CYS A 149 -1.36 -2.65 29.17
C CYS A 149 -0.53 -3.81 29.72
N ALA A 150 -0.11 -3.71 30.97
CA ALA A 150 0.43 -4.85 31.69
C ALA A 150 -0.73 -5.76 32.12
N ARG A 151 -0.48 -7.07 32.25
CA ARG A 151 -1.40 -7.95 32.97
C ARG A 151 -1.48 -7.47 34.42
N THR A 152 -2.58 -6.83 34.82
CA THR A 152 -2.99 -6.89 36.22
C THR A 152 -3.35 -8.35 36.50
N ALA A 153 -2.64 -8.92 37.47
CA ALA A 153 -2.62 -10.35 37.79
C ALA A 153 -4.02 -10.92 38.11
#